data_AF-A0A7V9D1X8-F1
#
_entry.id   AF-A0A7V9D1X8-F1
#
_cell.length_a   1.000
_cell.length_b   1.000
_cell.length_c   1.000
_cell.angle_alpha   90.00
_cell.angle_beta   90.00
_cell.angle_gamma   90.00
#
_symmetry.space_group_name_H-M   'P 1'
#
loop_
_entity.id
_entity.type
_entity.pdbx_description
1 polymer ?
#
loop_
_entity_poly.entity_id
_entity_poly.type
_entity_poly.pdbx_seq_one_letter_code
_entity_poly.pdbx_strand_id
1 'polypeptide(L)'
;LGTSTTGNSLPTRITWSGSDNITPSTQVKFLLQERVNGGAWISVGTWSTARAATRLLKSGSTYQYRVQARDLAGKLSAWAQQPAAFRATAYQEAPRTTAPTLAYSSGWSTVARSGAYGGSGRTSATLNSTATFTFTGSNVAVVMPMRSDLGTVRICIDGTTNCNSIDVSPTTGLLARKMVFIRNGLSLSTTHKVVVKVTAGRADLDALVVLR
;
A
#
# COMPACT_ATOMS: atom_id res chain seq x y z
N LEU A 1 -3.83 -2.01 1.48
CA LEU A 1 -2.64 -2.53 0.74
C LEU A 1 -2.37 -3.99 1.15
N GLY A 2 -1.75 -4.82 0.31
CA GLY A 2 -1.39 -6.23 0.54
C GLY A 2 0.12 -6.39 0.75
N THR A 3 0.60 -7.63 0.95
CA THR A 3 1.90 -7.85 1.60
C THR A 3 3.01 -8.45 0.72
N SER A 4 2.85 -8.56 -0.60
CA SER A 4 3.96 -8.98 -1.49
C SER A 4 3.86 -8.27 -2.83
N THR A 5 4.95 -7.67 -3.27
CA THR A 5 5.03 -7.05 -4.60
C THR A 5 5.78 -8.01 -5.54
N THR A 6 5.17 -8.37 -6.66
CA THR A 6 5.85 -9.00 -7.79
C THR A 6 6.00 -7.94 -8.88
N GLY A 7 7.22 -7.67 -9.35
CA GLY A 7 7.51 -6.53 -10.25
C GLY A 7 7.09 -5.17 -9.67
N ASN A 8 6.87 -4.13 -10.47
CA ASN A 8 6.51 -2.79 -9.96
C ASN A 8 5.02 -2.66 -9.55
N SER A 9 4.44 -3.72 -8.99
CA SER A 9 3.03 -3.76 -8.60
C SER A 9 2.81 -3.48 -7.11
N LEU A 10 1.66 -2.88 -6.80
CA LEU A 10 1.26 -2.40 -5.48
C LEU A 10 0.04 -3.22 -5.03
N PRO A 11 0.23 -4.34 -4.29
CA PRO A 11 -0.88 -5.15 -3.84
C PRO A 11 -1.81 -4.30 -2.97
N THR A 12 -3.10 -4.35 -3.27
CA THR A 12 -4.14 -3.52 -2.66
C THR A 12 -5.35 -4.39 -2.40
N ARG A 13 -5.72 -4.53 -1.13
CA ARG A 13 -6.94 -5.22 -0.74
C ARG A 13 -8.12 -4.28 -0.90
N ILE A 14 -9.01 -4.62 -1.81
CA ILE A 14 -10.30 -3.96 -2.02
C ILE A 14 -11.33 -4.75 -1.22
N THR A 15 -12.19 -4.07 -0.47
CA THR A 15 -13.20 -4.68 0.40
C THR A 15 -14.57 -4.09 0.13
N TRP A 16 -15.60 -4.90 0.27
CA TRP A 16 -16.99 -4.48 0.15
C TRP A 16 -17.88 -5.25 1.11
N SER A 17 -19.08 -4.73 1.35
CA SER A 17 -20.12 -5.36 2.14
C SER A 17 -21.45 -5.28 1.39
N GLY A 18 -22.42 -6.06 1.86
CA GLY A 18 -23.76 -6.10 1.32
C GLY A 18 -24.57 -7.17 2.03
N SER A 19 -25.87 -6.93 2.14
CA SER A 19 -26.85 -7.78 2.80
C SER A 19 -28.14 -7.80 1.98
N ASP A 20 -28.96 -8.79 2.27
CA ASP A 20 -30.32 -8.92 1.74
C ASP A 20 -31.24 -9.29 2.92
N ASN A 21 -32.53 -8.97 2.83
CA ASN A 21 -33.47 -9.22 3.92
C ASN A 21 -33.97 -10.68 3.93
N ILE A 22 -33.76 -11.45 2.86
CA ILE A 22 -34.19 -12.85 2.75
C ILE A 22 -32.96 -13.77 2.59
N THR A 23 -32.04 -13.42 1.69
CA THR A 23 -30.85 -14.23 1.42
C THR A 23 -29.85 -14.10 2.57
N PRO A 24 -29.46 -15.22 3.21
CA PRO A 24 -28.41 -15.21 4.23
C PRO A 24 -27.15 -14.51 3.73
N SER A 25 -26.50 -13.71 4.57
CA SER A 25 -25.32 -12.94 4.19
C SER A 25 -24.20 -13.80 3.58
N THR A 26 -24.06 -15.04 4.03
CA THR A 26 -23.07 -16.02 3.51
C THR A 26 -23.37 -16.50 2.08
N GLN A 27 -24.58 -16.29 1.58
CA GLN A 27 -25.05 -16.75 0.26
C GLN A 27 -25.23 -15.62 -0.75
N VAL A 28 -25.23 -14.35 -0.32
CA VAL A 28 -25.19 -13.21 -1.24
C VAL A 28 -23.88 -13.24 -2.03
N LYS A 29 -24.00 -13.22 -3.36
CA LYS A 29 -22.86 -13.19 -4.29
C LYS A 29 -22.58 -11.78 -4.77
N PHE A 30 -21.31 -11.51 -5.06
CA PHE A 30 -20.81 -10.21 -5.49
C PHE A 30 -20.01 -10.35 -6.77
N LEU A 31 -20.17 -9.38 -7.66
CA LEU A 31 -19.30 -9.16 -8.80
C LEU A 31 -18.57 -7.82 -8.62
N LEU A 32 -17.25 -7.87 -8.48
CA LEU A 32 -16.40 -6.68 -8.48
C LEU A 32 -16.04 -6.30 -9.91
N GLN A 33 -16.09 -5.01 -10.23
CA GLN A 33 -15.51 -4.46 -11.43
C GLN A 33 -14.49 -3.37 -11.12
N GLU A 34 -13.49 -3.27 -11.98
CA GLU A 34 -12.46 -2.23 -11.97
C GLU A 34 -12.51 -1.46 -13.28
N ARG A 35 -12.27 -0.15 -13.22
CA ARG A 35 -11.79 0.63 -14.36
C ARG A 35 -10.43 1.22 -14.05
N VAL A 36 -9.56 1.24 -15.06
CA VAL A 36 -8.20 1.79 -14.97
C VAL A 36 -8.09 2.99 -15.91
N ASN A 37 -7.54 4.11 -15.44
CA ASN A 37 -7.31 5.32 -16.23
C ASN A 37 -8.56 5.83 -16.98
N GLY A 38 -9.74 5.69 -16.36
CA GLY A 38 -11.01 6.11 -16.96
C GLY A 38 -11.51 5.23 -18.11
N GLY A 39 -10.88 4.08 -18.36
CA GLY A 39 -11.31 3.12 -19.38
C GLY A 39 -12.61 2.38 -19.03
N ALA A 40 -12.90 1.32 -19.80
CA ALA A 40 -14.06 0.47 -19.61
C ALA A 40 -14.03 -0.25 -18.25
N TRP A 41 -15.23 -0.56 -17.73
CA TRP A 41 -15.38 -1.42 -16.57
C TRP A 41 -15.12 -2.87 -16.95
N ILE A 42 -14.21 -3.52 -16.23
CA ILE A 42 -13.81 -4.92 -16.44
C ILE A 42 -14.10 -5.70 -15.17
N SER A 43 -14.69 -6.89 -15.31
CA SER A 43 -14.95 -7.79 -14.18
C SER A 43 -13.65 -8.34 -13.58
N VAL A 44 -13.57 -8.25 -12.26
CA VAL A 44 -12.47 -8.79 -11.47
C VAL A 44 -12.91 -10.15 -10.94
N GLY A 45 -12.62 -11.20 -11.71
CA GLY A 45 -13.10 -12.55 -11.43
C GLY A 45 -14.58 -12.72 -11.75
N THR A 46 -15.23 -13.64 -11.03
CA THR A 46 -16.62 -14.04 -11.24
C THR A 46 -17.46 -13.81 -9.99
N TRP A 47 -18.77 -14.00 -10.11
CA TRP A 47 -19.71 -13.97 -8.99
C TRP A 47 -19.26 -14.92 -7.86
N SER A 48 -19.04 -14.38 -6.66
CA SER A 48 -18.60 -15.16 -5.50
C SER A 48 -19.13 -14.57 -4.20
N THR A 49 -19.07 -15.33 -3.10
CA THR A 49 -19.40 -14.83 -1.76
C THR A 49 -18.25 -14.04 -1.12
N ALA A 50 -17.14 -13.83 -1.85
CA ALA A 50 -16.01 -13.06 -1.35
C ALA A 50 -16.43 -11.61 -1.06
N ARG A 51 -15.83 -11.05 0.00
CA ARG A 51 -16.01 -9.64 0.44
C ARG A 51 -14.75 -8.80 0.26
N ALA A 52 -13.76 -9.39 -0.39
CA ALA A 52 -12.51 -8.73 -0.69
C ALA A 52 -11.82 -9.36 -1.89
N ALA A 53 -11.02 -8.56 -2.58
CA ALA A 53 -10.08 -9.02 -3.60
C ALA A 53 -8.74 -8.29 -3.43
N THR A 54 -7.64 -9.00 -3.64
CA THR A 54 -6.30 -8.38 -3.70
C THR A 54 -5.99 -8.05 -5.16
N ARG A 55 -5.68 -6.78 -5.43
CA ARG A 55 -5.34 -6.26 -6.75
C ARG A 55 -3.90 -5.79 -6.79
N LEU A 56 -3.20 -6.10 -7.87
CA LEU A 56 -1.83 -5.65 -8.10
C LEU A 56 -1.87 -4.35 -8.91
N LEU A 57 -1.92 -3.21 -8.23
CA LEU A 57 -2.04 -1.91 -8.89
C LEU A 57 -0.70 -1.48 -9.50
N LYS A 58 -0.73 -0.73 -10.60
CA LYS A 58 0.44 -0.14 -11.22
C LYS A 58 0.60 1.28 -10.71
N SER A 59 1.81 1.62 -10.27
CA SER A 59 2.12 3.01 -9.91
C SER A 59 1.88 3.94 -11.10
N GLY A 60 1.27 5.09 -10.82
CA GLY A 60 0.97 6.12 -11.80
C GLY A 60 -0.43 6.04 -12.41
N SER A 61 -1.12 4.91 -12.25
CA SER A 61 -2.47 4.71 -12.79
C SER A 61 -3.56 5.12 -11.80
N THR A 62 -4.73 5.50 -12.33
CA THR A 62 -5.95 5.72 -11.55
C THR A 62 -6.85 4.50 -11.63
N TYR A 63 -7.55 4.23 -10.53
CA TYR A 63 -8.41 3.07 -10.33
C TYR A 63 -9.74 3.53 -9.76
N GLN A 64 -10.82 2.94 -10.23
CA GLN A 64 -12.11 3.03 -9.56
C GLN A 64 -12.76 1.65 -9.56
N TYR A 65 -13.49 1.36 -8.49
CA TYR A 65 -14.18 0.11 -8.28
C TYR A 65 -15.68 0.32 -8.15
N ARG A 66 -16.42 -0.70 -8.57
CA ARG A 66 -17.83 -0.85 -8.26
C ARG A 66 -18.15 -2.31 -7.99
N VAL A 67 -19.18 -2.55 -7.18
CA VAL A 67 -19.64 -3.89 -6.85
C VAL A 67 -21.14 -4.00 -7.05
N GLN A 68 -21.59 -5.16 -7.54
CA GLN A 68 -23.00 -5.50 -7.63
C GLN A 68 -23.25 -6.76 -6.80
N ALA A 69 -24.37 -6.80 -6.07
CA ALA A 69 -24.81 -7.96 -5.33
C ALA A 69 -25.87 -8.74 -6.13
N ARG A 70 -25.93 -10.04 -5.89
CA ARG A 70 -26.93 -10.96 -6.40
C ARG A 70 -27.43 -11.85 -5.26
N ASP A 71 -28.74 -11.92 -5.10
CA ASP A 71 -29.41 -12.77 -4.12
C ASP A 71 -29.58 -14.22 -4.63
N LEU A 72 -30.17 -15.11 -3.82
CA LEU A 72 -30.42 -16.50 -4.23
C LEU A 72 -31.47 -16.63 -5.35
N ALA A 73 -32.42 -15.71 -5.42
CA ALA A 73 -33.42 -15.66 -6.50
C ALA A 73 -32.85 -15.13 -7.82
N GLY A 74 -31.61 -14.62 -7.82
CA GLY A 74 -30.94 -14.05 -8.96
C GLY A 74 -31.20 -12.56 -9.19
N LYS A 75 -31.89 -11.88 -8.26
CA LYS A 75 -32.12 -10.45 -8.31
C LYS A 75 -30.82 -9.70 -8.09
N LEU A 76 -30.59 -8.67 -8.89
CA LEU A 76 -29.40 -7.84 -8.85
C LEU A 76 -29.66 -6.55 -8.08
N SER A 77 -28.66 -6.10 -7.31
CA SER A 77 -28.67 -4.74 -6.75
C SER A 77 -28.33 -3.70 -7.82
N ALA A 78 -28.56 -2.42 -7.49
CA ALA A 78 -27.83 -1.34 -8.15
C ALA A 78 -26.31 -1.51 -7.93
N TRP A 79 -25.50 -0.95 -8.84
CA TRP A 79 -24.06 -0.90 -8.65
C TRP A 79 -23.70 0.05 -7.51
N ALA A 80 -23.02 -0.44 -6.49
CA ALA A 80 -22.35 0.39 -5.50
C ALA A 80 -20.98 0.79 -6.05
N GLN A 81 -20.87 2.03 -6.54
CA GLN A 81 -19.65 2.58 -7.15
C GLN A 81 -18.95 3.53 -6.19
N GLN A 82 -17.62 3.50 -6.16
CA GLN A 82 -16.84 4.52 -5.45
C GLN A 82 -17.13 5.92 -6.04
N PRO A 83 -17.26 6.97 -5.22
CA PRO A 83 -17.61 8.30 -5.71
C PRO A 83 -16.56 8.90 -6.65
N ALA A 84 -15.27 8.60 -6.40
CA ALA A 84 -14.16 9.06 -7.22
C ALA A 84 -13.16 7.93 -7.50
N ALA A 85 -12.37 8.10 -8.56
CA ALA A 85 -11.19 7.28 -8.79
C ALA A 85 -10.05 7.73 -7.85
N PHE A 86 -9.18 6.80 -7.47
CA PHE A 86 -7.97 7.09 -6.72
C PHE A 86 -6.73 6.71 -7.55
N ARG A 87 -5.62 7.42 -7.35
CA ARG A 87 -4.33 7.16 -7.96
C ARG A 87 -3.46 6.34 -7.00
N ALA A 88 -2.86 5.27 -7.53
CA ALA A 88 -1.82 4.53 -6.82
C ALA A 88 -0.45 5.08 -7.23
N THR A 89 0.39 5.46 -6.26
CA THR A 89 1.72 6.05 -6.56
C THR A 89 2.79 5.45 -5.65
N ALA A 90 3.89 4.98 -6.25
CA ALA A 90 5.12 4.63 -5.56
C ALA A 90 6.13 5.79 -5.59
N TYR A 91 6.77 6.05 -4.46
CA TYR A 91 7.79 7.07 -4.24
C TYR A 91 9.10 6.37 -3.86
N GLN A 92 10.17 6.70 -4.61
CA GLN A 92 11.49 6.10 -4.51
C GLN A 92 12.49 7.09 -3.92
N GLU A 93 13.72 6.63 -3.69
CA GLU A 93 14.83 7.27 -3.02
C GLU A 93 15.49 8.45 -3.74
N ALA A 94 15.34 8.57 -5.05
CA ALA A 94 15.95 9.66 -5.80
C ALA A 94 15.25 10.99 -5.49
N PRO A 95 15.98 12.12 -5.43
CA PRO A 95 15.34 13.43 -5.47
C PRO A 95 14.61 13.54 -6.81
N ARG A 96 13.29 13.33 -6.79
CA ARG A 96 12.46 13.69 -7.94
C ARG A 96 12.45 15.21 -8.02
N THR A 97 12.56 15.74 -9.22
CA THR A 97 12.32 17.16 -9.52
C THR A 97 10.86 17.57 -9.28
N THR A 98 10.00 16.64 -8.85
CA THR A 98 8.60 16.86 -8.54
C THR A 98 8.28 16.31 -7.15
N ALA A 99 7.81 17.19 -6.26
CA ALA A 99 7.31 16.82 -4.95
C ALA A 99 6.05 15.92 -5.06
N PRO A 100 5.78 15.06 -4.05
CA PRO A 100 6.56 14.89 -2.81
C PRO A 100 7.79 13.99 -2.98
N THR A 101 8.84 14.29 -2.21
CA THR A 101 10.11 13.54 -2.19
C THR A 101 10.41 12.98 -0.80
N LEU A 102 11.19 11.91 -0.75
CA LEU A 102 11.74 11.38 0.49
C LEU A 102 12.93 12.23 0.95
N ALA A 103 12.86 12.75 2.17
CA ALA A 103 13.95 13.49 2.80
C ALA A 103 14.69 12.58 3.79
N TYR A 104 16.03 12.55 3.70
CA TYR A 104 16.87 11.69 4.54
C TYR A 104 17.76 12.55 5.44
N SER A 105 17.90 12.16 6.71
CA SER A 105 18.96 12.71 7.57
C SER A 105 20.34 12.20 7.14
N SER A 106 21.39 12.69 7.80
CA SER A 106 22.72 12.06 7.72
C SER A 106 22.65 10.57 8.08
N GLY A 107 23.53 9.77 7.44
CA GLY A 107 23.63 8.31 7.65
C GLY A 107 23.00 7.44 6.56
N TRP A 108 22.17 8.01 5.68
CA TRP A 108 21.58 7.26 4.56
C TRP A 108 22.42 7.35 3.28
N SER A 109 22.73 6.19 2.71
CA SER A 109 23.39 6.07 1.40
C SER A 109 22.53 5.29 0.43
N THR A 110 22.73 5.51 -0.87
CA THR A 110 22.02 4.78 -1.93
C THR A 110 22.72 3.45 -2.18
N VAL A 111 21.94 2.39 -2.35
CA VAL A 111 22.44 1.05 -2.68
C VAL A 111 21.65 0.48 -3.85
N ALA A 112 22.35 0.03 -4.88
CA ALA A 112 21.75 -0.72 -5.98
C ALA A 112 21.30 -2.10 -5.48
N ARG A 113 20.04 -2.46 -5.76
CA ARG A 113 19.45 -3.75 -5.40
C ARG A 113 18.45 -4.15 -6.47
N SER A 114 18.76 -5.19 -7.25
CA SER A 114 17.87 -5.70 -8.31
C SER A 114 16.46 -6.08 -7.81
N GLY A 115 16.36 -6.51 -6.56
CA GLY A 115 15.09 -6.84 -5.91
C GLY A 115 14.27 -5.63 -5.47
N ALA A 116 14.84 -4.42 -5.40
CA ALA A 116 14.15 -3.21 -4.96
C ALA A 116 13.24 -2.63 -6.05
N TYR A 117 12.24 -1.85 -5.65
CA TYR A 117 11.38 -1.13 -6.57
C TYR A 117 12.21 -0.10 -7.35
N GLY A 118 12.29 -0.26 -8.68
CA GLY A 118 13.17 0.57 -9.53
C GLY A 118 14.66 0.24 -9.47
N GLY A 119 15.06 -0.83 -8.78
CA GLY A 119 16.42 -1.37 -8.80
C GLY A 119 17.41 -0.73 -7.83
N SER A 120 16.97 0.19 -6.97
CA SER A 120 17.80 0.83 -5.93
C SER A 120 16.96 1.12 -4.69
N GLY A 121 17.64 1.40 -3.57
CA GLY A 121 17.02 1.82 -2.32
C GLY A 121 18.01 2.59 -1.46
N ARG A 122 17.62 2.92 -0.23
CA ARG A 122 18.48 3.63 0.73
C ARG A 122 18.77 2.73 1.92
N THR A 123 20.01 2.75 2.38
CA THR A 123 20.44 1.97 3.53
C THR A 123 21.02 2.89 4.59
N SER A 124 20.82 2.53 5.86
CA SER A 124 21.46 3.20 6.99
C SER A 124 21.64 2.22 8.15
N ALA A 125 22.84 2.22 8.75
CA ALA A 125 23.11 1.59 10.04
C ALA A 125 23.31 2.64 11.15
N THR A 126 23.14 3.93 10.83
CA THR A 126 23.31 5.01 11.80
C THR A 126 22.09 5.07 12.70
N LEU A 127 22.29 4.77 13.99
CA LEU A 127 21.24 4.87 15.01
C LEU A 127 20.60 6.27 14.97
N ASN A 128 19.27 6.31 15.09
CA ASN A 128 18.46 7.52 15.05
C ASN A 128 18.38 8.25 13.71
N SER A 129 19.07 7.81 12.65
CA SER A 129 18.87 8.37 11.31
C SER A 129 17.42 8.18 10.84
N THR A 130 16.92 9.13 10.06
CA THR A 130 15.51 9.18 9.65
C THR A 130 15.33 9.35 8.15
N ALA A 131 14.27 8.74 7.62
CA ALA A 131 13.67 9.07 6.34
C ALA A 131 12.27 9.64 6.60
N THR A 132 11.99 10.82 6.05
CA THR A 132 10.75 11.56 6.23
C THR A 132 10.05 11.75 4.90
N PHE A 133 8.75 11.49 4.87
CA PHE A 133 7.92 11.66 3.69
C PHE A 133 6.63 12.37 4.02
N THR A 134 6.34 13.42 3.27
CA THR A 134 5.16 14.27 3.44
C THR A 134 4.24 14.10 2.24
N PHE A 135 2.96 13.83 2.45
CA PHE A 135 2.02 13.51 1.37
C PHE A 135 0.58 13.89 1.74
N THR A 136 -0.29 13.93 0.73
CA THR A 136 -1.74 13.94 0.94
C THR A 136 -2.35 12.76 0.20
N GLY A 137 -2.97 11.86 0.94
CA GLY A 137 -3.59 10.63 0.46
C GLY A 137 -4.27 9.93 1.61
N SER A 138 -5.22 9.05 1.30
CA SER A 138 -6.03 8.33 2.28
C SER A 138 -5.35 7.07 2.81
N ASN A 139 -4.28 6.62 2.14
CA ASN A 139 -3.48 5.48 2.56
C ASN A 139 -1.99 5.71 2.31
N VAL A 140 -1.16 5.15 3.18
CA VAL A 140 0.28 5.06 2.97
C VAL A 140 0.81 3.69 3.40
N ALA A 141 1.81 3.17 2.69
CA ALA A 141 2.63 2.07 3.16
C ALA A 141 4.11 2.36 3.02
N VAL A 142 4.90 1.78 3.92
CA VAL A 142 6.36 1.76 3.85
C VAL A 142 6.80 0.40 3.35
N VAL A 143 7.60 0.40 2.27
CA VAL A 143 8.14 -0.79 1.63
C VAL A 143 9.60 -0.94 2.02
N MET A 144 9.93 -2.09 2.58
CA MET A 144 11.29 -2.46 2.95
C MET A 144 11.53 -3.92 2.57
N PRO A 145 12.78 -4.32 2.29
CA PRO A 145 13.13 -5.72 2.32
C PRO A 145 13.04 -6.27 3.76
N MET A 146 12.88 -7.57 3.88
CA MET A 146 13.11 -8.29 5.14
C MET A 146 14.22 -9.32 4.94
N ARG A 147 15.27 -9.24 5.76
CA ARG A 147 16.48 -10.09 5.70
C ARG A 147 17.15 -10.20 7.07
N SER A 148 17.72 -11.36 7.39
CA SER A 148 18.36 -11.65 8.69
C SER A 148 19.51 -10.72 9.09
N ASP A 149 20.08 -9.96 8.16
CA ASP A 149 21.18 -9.01 8.39
C ASP A 149 20.73 -7.54 8.56
N LEU A 150 19.42 -7.31 8.66
CA LEU A 150 18.82 -6.02 8.99
C LEU A 150 18.55 -5.93 10.50
N GLY A 151 17.84 -4.89 10.93
CA GLY A 151 17.42 -4.73 12.32
C GLY A 151 16.03 -4.14 12.45
N THR A 152 15.86 -3.21 13.38
CA THR A 152 14.55 -2.65 13.74
C THR A 152 14.44 -1.19 13.32
N VAL A 153 13.26 -0.81 12.83
CA VAL A 153 12.87 0.57 12.57
C VAL A 153 11.65 0.96 13.39
N ARG A 154 11.56 2.24 13.74
CA ARG A 154 10.35 2.84 14.29
C ARG A 154 9.70 3.73 13.25
N ILE A 155 8.46 3.42 12.89
CA ILE A 155 7.68 4.14 11.87
C ILE A 155 6.54 4.88 12.54
N CYS A 156 6.49 6.20 12.34
CA CYS A 156 5.47 7.07 12.90
C CYS A 156 4.70 7.80 11.80
N ILE A 157 3.43 8.11 12.06
CA ILE A 157 2.62 8.97 11.20
C ILE A 157 2.07 10.17 11.99
N ASP A 158 2.17 11.36 11.41
CA ASP A 158 1.64 12.63 11.95
C ASP A 158 2.12 12.97 13.36
N GLY A 159 3.36 12.64 13.70
CA GLY A 159 3.98 12.95 14.99
C GLY A 159 4.69 11.75 15.61
N THR A 160 4.78 11.73 16.93
CA THR A 160 5.55 10.71 17.70
C THR A 160 4.69 9.76 18.52
N THR A 161 3.38 9.97 18.56
CA THR A 161 2.42 9.18 19.35
C THR A 161 1.86 8.00 18.56
N ASN A 162 1.75 8.12 17.22
CA ASN A 162 1.24 7.09 16.33
C ASN A 162 2.36 6.27 15.68
N CYS A 163 3.11 5.52 16.49
CA CYS A 163 4.33 4.83 16.06
C CYS A 163 4.26 3.31 16.21
N ASN A 164 4.96 2.60 15.33
CA ASN A 164 5.13 1.15 15.39
C ASN A 164 6.62 0.82 15.34
N SER A 165 7.08 -0.07 16.23
CA SER A 165 8.40 -0.68 16.13
C SER A 165 8.30 -1.93 15.28
N ILE A 166 9.11 -2.04 14.24
CA ILE A 166 9.03 -3.08 13.22
C ILE A 166 10.42 -3.68 13.07
N ASP A 167 10.52 -4.95 13.42
CA ASP A 167 11.69 -5.77 13.10
C ASP A 167 11.62 -6.22 11.65
N VAL A 168 12.63 -5.85 10.86
CA VAL A 168 12.77 -6.25 9.45
C VAL A 168 13.87 -7.30 9.25
N SER A 169 14.24 -8.01 10.33
CA SER A 169 15.31 -9.01 10.37
C SER A 169 14.83 -10.47 10.57
N PRO A 170 13.92 -10.99 9.72
CA PRO A 170 13.47 -12.37 9.87
C PRO A 170 14.64 -13.35 9.80
N THR A 171 14.57 -14.39 10.61
CA THR A 171 15.60 -15.42 10.76
C THR A 171 15.80 -16.31 9.53
N THR A 172 14.81 -16.37 8.62
CA THR A 172 14.93 -17.11 7.35
C THR A 172 14.27 -16.36 6.20
N GLY A 173 14.86 -16.50 5.01
CA GLY A 173 14.32 -15.98 3.76
C GLY A 173 14.70 -14.53 3.45
N LEU A 174 14.71 -14.22 2.15
CA LEU A 174 14.83 -12.86 1.63
C LEU A 174 13.49 -12.46 1.02
N LEU A 175 12.85 -11.45 1.61
CA LEU A 175 11.68 -10.81 1.02
C LEU A 175 12.13 -9.46 0.49
N ALA A 176 12.39 -9.37 -0.81
CA ALA A 176 12.96 -8.17 -1.40
C ALA A 176 12.05 -6.93 -1.20
N ARG A 177 10.73 -7.14 -1.14
CA ARG A 177 9.74 -6.07 -1.00
C ARG A 177 8.56 -6.50 -0.14
N LYS A 178 8.48 -5.93 1.06
CA LYS A 178 7.37 -6.09 1.99
C LYS A 178 6.79 -4.74 2.36
N MET A 179 5.47 -4.60 2.32
CA MET A 179 4.81 -3.49 3.00
C MET A 179 4.79 -3.78 4.49
N VAL A 180 5.82 -3.28 5.17
CA VAL A 180 6.07 -3.55 6.59
C VAL A 180 5.19 -2.71 7.51
N PHE A 181 4.67 -1.60 6.98
CA PHE A 181 3.73 -0.70 7.65
C PHE A 181 2.68 -0.24 6.66
N ILE A 182 1.41 -0.19 7.10
CA ILE A 182 0.27 0.29 6.31
C ILE A 182 -0.61 1.14 7.22
N ARG A 183 -0.99 2.35 6.75
CA ARG A 183 -2.04 3.18 7.35
C ARG A 183 -3.11 3.46 6.33
N ASN A 184 -4.36 3.31 6.75
CA ASN A 184 -5.55 3.52 5.95
C ASN A 184 -6.45 4.56 6.63
N GLY A 185 -7.37 5.15 5.86
CA GLY A 185 -8.39 6.06 6.40
C GLY A 185 -7.84 7.41 6.86
N LEU A 186 -6.75 7.86 6.24
CA LEU A 186 -6.19 9.20 6.48
C LEU A 186 -7.05 10.26 5.78
N SER A 187 -7.01 11.49 6.31
CA SER A 187 -7.79 12.59 5.75
C SER A 187 -7.22 13.05 4.42
N LEU A 188 -8.09 13.31 3.44
CA LEU A 188 -7.67 13.93 2.17
C LEU A 188 -7.59 15.46 2.26
N SER A 189 -8.08 16.07 3.34
CA SER A 189 -8.09 17.53 3.52
C SER A 189 -6.79 18.07 4.13
N THR A 190 -5.91 17.20 4.61
CA THR A 190 -4.67 17.59 5.31
C THR A 190 -3.44 16.96 4.68
N THR A 191 -2.28 17.50 5.03
CA THR A 191 -1.00 16.85 4.73
C THR A 191 -0.60 15.94 5.87
N HIS A 192 -0.14 14.74 5.53
CA HIS A 192 0.36 13.73 6.45
C HIS A 192 1.88 13.59 6.35
N LYS A 193 2.51 13.15 7.44
CA LYS A 193 3.96 12.96 7.52
C LYS A 193 4.29 11.58 8.09
N VAL A 194 4.98 10.75 7.30
CA VAL A 194 5.58 9.49 7.77
C VAL A 194 7.05 9.71 8.09
N VAL A 195 7.48 9.24 9.25
CA VAL A 195 8.89 9.21 9.66
C VAL A 195 9.31 7.78 9.94
N VAL A 196 10.30 7.31 9.21
CA VAL A 196 10.99 6.03 9.43
C VAL A 196 12.30 6.34 10.16
N LYS A 197 12.49 5.77 11.35
CA LYS A 197 13.69 5.97 12.18
C LYS A 197 14.42 4.65 12.41
N VAL A 198 15.72 4.60 12.17
CA VAL A 198 16.55 3.43 12.51
C VAL A 198 16.73 3.36 14.03
N THR A 199 16.39 2.21 14.63
CA THR A 199 16.46 2.02 16.10
C THR A 199 17.39 0.90 16.53
N ALA A 200 17.68 -0.08 15.67
CA ALA A 200 18.68 -1.11 15.92
C ALA A 200 19.18 -1.70 14.60
N GLY A 201 20.47 -2.07 14.54
CA GLY A 201 21.08 -2.68 13.36
C GLY A 201 21.02 -1.79 12.11
N ARG A 202 20.92 -2.42 10.95
CA ARG A 202 20.81 -1.75 9.64
C ARG A 202 19.38 -1.79 9.12
N ALA A 203 18.92 -0.70 8.53
CA ALA A 203 17.65 -0.64 7.83
C ALA A 203 17.86 -0.31 6.36
N ASP A 204 17.04 -0.93 5.51
CA ASP A 204 16.94 -0.61 4.11
C ASP A 204 15.52 -0.10 3.82
N LEU A 205 15.41 1.06 3.20
CA LEU A 205 14.16 1.63 2.70
C LEU A 205 14.13 1.50 1.18
N ASP A 206 13.07 0.88 0.67
CA ASP A 206 12.86 0.70 -0.77
C ASP A 206 11.98 1.83 -1.30
N ALA A 207 10.72 1.86 -0.87
CA ALA A 207 9.74 2.82 -1.39
C ALA A 207 8.68 3.19 -0.36
N LEU A 208 7.91 4.24 -0.67
CA LEU A 208 6.58 4.46 -0.08
C LEU A 208 5.49 4.34 -1.13
N VAL A 209 4.33 3.86 -0.71
CA VAL A 209 3.15 3.74 -1.55
C VAL A 209 2.05 4.62 -0.99
N VAL A 210 1.46 5.47 -1.82
CA VAL A 210 0.32 6.31 -1.44
C VAL A 210 -0.86 6.01 -2.36
N LEU A 211 -2.05 5.92 -1.77
CA LEU A 211 -3.32 5.97 -2.49
C LEU A 211 -3.96 7.34 -2.23
N ARG A 212 -4.39 8.02 -3.28
CA ARG A 212 -5.02 9.35 -3.21
C ARG A 212 -6.22 9.41 -4.15
#